data_AF-A0A972QHL7-F1
#
_entry.id   AF-A0A972QHL7-F1
#
_cell.length_a   1.000
_cell.length_b   1.000
_cell.length_c   1.000
_cell.angle_alpha   90.00
_cell.angle_beta   90.00
_cell.angle_gamma   90.00
#
_symmetry.space_group_name_H-M   'P 1'
#
loop_
_entity.id
_entity.type
_entity.pdbx_description
1 polymer ?
#
loop_
_entity_poly.entity_id
_entity_poly.type
_entity_poly.pdbx_seq_one_letter_code
_entity_poly.pdbx_strand_id
1 'polypeptide(L)'
;MSLPAMHTAVGMSVPFLIGLLRFLKTRRVTSLMLFIVAVFMIFCAMWAEIPDIPSFFSEKNMMLEHNIMKWKHVDIFFFHGLLDRYQSEDRGLFEGALLLLSMFFLMLFAASRTILSNEKRIASLSIKEPSGGHISFNKPANYEDIIDIHCHLLPEVDDGPETIEESIEMCRKMVDMGVKHVIATPHLPWREKYENNKILSSYELLKKRLSEEQINLNISLGSDNHITWDLIEKLRKGEVYPLANSRYFLLELDHYTIPPSLEDFITRCNKEEFYPIITHPERNMIFQSDISSLRKIAEMPALIQITSSSLLGYSGKKPKLAAIDALKSGLVDIIASDAHALNHRLKGFEEGLKVAEDIVGRESVQDMISRTPAMVINNDKIE
;
A
#
# COMPACT_ATOMS: atom_id res chain seq x y z
N MET A 1 9.18 9.61 -40.41
CA MET A 1 7.87 9.15 -40.93
C MET A 1 6.80 9.71 -40.01
N SER A 2 6.07 10.69 -40.54
CA SER A 2 4.92 11.33 -39.92
C SER A 2 3.72 10.38 -39.88
N LEU A 3 3.09 10.21 -38.71
CA LEU A 3 1.68 9.82 -38.63
C LEU A 3 0.95 10.70 -37.60
N PRO A 4 -0.30 11.11 -37.90
CA PRO A 4 -0.95 12.29 -37.34
C PRO A 4 -2.20 11.92 -36.52
N ALA A 5 -2.27 12.35 -35.25
CA ALA A 5 -3.51 12.17 -34.47
C ALA A 5 -3.70 13.19 -33.33
N MET A 6 -3.10 14.38 -33.41
CA MET A 6 -3.19 15.34 -32.30
C MET A 6 -3.53 16.78 -32.72
N HIS A 7 -4.13 16.96 -33.91
CA HIS A 7 -4.63 18.27 -34.36
C HIS A 7 -6.16 18.40 -34.43
N THR A 8 -6.92 17.40 -33.98
CA THR A 8 -8.39 17.48 -33.99
C THR A 8 -9.04 17.88 -32.65
N ALA A 9 -8.29 17.97 -31.55
CA ALA A 9 -8.87 18.36 -30.24
C ALA A 9 -8.84 19.87 -29.95
N VAL A 10 -8.03 20.67 -30.67
CA VAL A 10 -7.90 22.12 -30.39
C VAL A 10 -8.79 22.98 -31.30
N GLY A 11 -9.33 22.41 -32.38
CA GLY A 11 -10.19 23.13 -33.34
C GLY A 11 -11.66 23.31 -32.91
N MET A 12 -12.11 22.69 -31.82
CA MET A 12 -13.53 22.71 -31.40
C MET A 12 -13.82 23.65 -30.22
N SER A 13 -12.82 24.36 -29.68
CA SER A 13 -13.01 25.11 -28.43
C SER A 13 -13.73 26.45 -28.62
N VAL A 14 -13.46 27.20 -29.69
CA VAL A 14 -14.03 28.56 -29.85
C VAL A 14 -15.54 28.55 -30.22
N PRO A 15 -16.02 27.71 -31.15
CA PRO A 15 -17.45 27.66 -31.48
C PRO A 15 -18.30 27.10 -30.33
N PHE A 16 -17.76 26.13 -29.57
CA PHE A 16 -18.40 25.60 -28.36
C PHE A 16 -18.47 26.64 -27.25
N LEU A 17 -17.42 27.44 -27.06
CA LEU A 17 -17.37 28.53 -26.08
C LEU A 17 -18.36 29.65 -26.42
N ILE A 18 -18.48 30.03 -27.69
CA ILE A 18 -19.47 31.01 -28.15
C ILE A 18 -20.90 30.46 -28.02
N GLY A 19 -21.10 29.16 -28.29
CA GLY A 19 -22.37 28.47 -28.09
C GLY A 19 -22.80 28.42 -26.62
N LEU A 20 -21.87 28.11 -25.72
CA LEU A 20 -22.09 28.06 -24.28
C LEU A 20 -22.37 29.45 -23.69
N LEU A 21 -21.62 30.48 -24.10
CA LEU A 21 -21.86 31.86 -23.68
C LEU A 21 -23.21 32.40 -24.18
N ARG A 22 -23.64 32.03 -25.39
CA ARG A 22 -24.99 32.36 -25.90
C ARG A 22 -26.09 31.60 -25.15
N PHE A 23 -25.86 30.32 -24.84
CA PHE A 23 -26.78 29.47 -24.07
C PHE A 23 -26.98 29.96 -22.61
N LEU A 24 -25.91 30.47 -21.98
CA LEU A 24 -25.96 31.02 -20.63
C LEU A 24 -26.64 32.41 -20.59
N LYS A 25 -26.49 33.21 -21.65
CA LYS A 25 -27.12 34.54 -21.78
C LYS A 25 -28.64 34.48 -21.97
N THR A 26 -29.17 33.40 -22.55
CA THR A 26 -30.62 33.23 -22.81
C THR A 26 -31.43 32.69 -21.63
N ARG A 27 -30.79 32.18 -20.56
CA ARG A 27 -31.48 31.53 -19.44
C ARG A 27 -31.52 32.29 -18.11
N ARG A 28 -31.24 33.61 -18.08
CA ARG A 28 -31.11 34.39 -16.83
C ARG A 28 -30.22 33.68 -15.80
N VAL A 29 -29.12 33.10 -16.26
CA VAL A 29 -28.12 32.54 -15.35
C VAL A 29 -27.47 33.72 -14.64
N THR A 30 -27.51 33.71 -13.30
CA THR A 30 -27.02 34.81 -12.47
C THR A 30 -25.54 35.05 -12.71
N SER A 31 -25.12 36.32 -12.62
CA SER A 31 -23.73 36.78 -12.81
C SER A 31 -22.69 35.99 -12.00
N LEU A 32 -23.13 35.34 -10.91
CA LEU A 32 -22.34 34.43 -10.08
C LEU A 32 -21.83 33.19 -10.83
N MET A 33 -22.66 32.58 -11.69
CA MET A 33 -22.25 31.39 -12.44
C MET A 33 -21.24 31.75 -13.54
N LEU A 34 -21.40 32.92 -14.18
CA LEU A 34 -20.43 33.47 -15.13
C LEU A 34 -19.09 33.79 -14.45
N PHE A 35 -19.13 34.29 -13.21
CA PHE A 35 -17.92 34.54 -12.42
C PHE A 35 -17.19 33.24 -12.03
N ILE A 36 -17.91 32.22 -11.58
CA ILE A 36 -17.34 30.91 -11.24
C ILE A 36 -16.71 30.26 -12.48
N VAL A 37 -17.39 30.30 -13.63
CA VAL A 37 -16.84 29.78 -14.89
C VAL A 37 -15.59 30.56 -15.32
N ALA A 38 -15.55 31.88 -15.15
CA ALA A 38 -14.38 32.70 -15.45
C ALA A 38 -13.18 32.38 -14.55
N VAL A 39 -13.40 32.24 -13.24
CA VAL A 39 -12.36 31.85 -12.27
C VAL A 39 -11.83 30.44 -12.56
N PHE A 40 -12.72 29.50 -12.89
CA PHE A 40 -12.34 28.15 -13.27
C PHE A 40 -11.51 28.12 -14.58
N MET A 41 -11.89 28.92 -15.59
CA MET A 41 -11.12 29.00 -16.84
C MET A 41 -9.74 29.65 -16.68
N ILE A 42 -9.60 30.65 -15.81
CA ILE A 42 -8.29 31.23 -15.47
C ILE A 42 -7.42 30.18 -14.77
N PHE A 43 -7.99 29.38 -13.87
CA PHE A 43 -7.27 28.30 -13.19
C PHE A 43 -6.84 27.19 -14.17
N CYS A 44 -7.70 26.78 -15.11
CA CYS A 44 -7.33 25.81 -16.15
C CYS A 44 -6.23 26.34 -17.08
N ALA A 45 -6.26 27.63 -17.44
CA ALA A 45 -5.20 28.25 -18.25
C ALA A 45 -3.86 28.32 -17.50
N MET A 46 -3.88 28.64 -16.20
CA MET A 46 -2.69 28.66 -15.35
C MET A 46 -2.12 27.25 -15.11
N TRP A 47 -2.97 26.21 -15.10
CA TRP A 47 -2.54 24.81 -14.96
C TRP A 47 -2.00 24.23 -16.27
N ALA A 48 -2.54 24.65 -17.42
CA ALA A 48 -2.11 24.19 -18.75
C ALA A 48 -0.74 24.74 -19.17
N GLU A 49 -0.25 25.82 -18.55
CA GLU A 49 1.09 26.38 -18.79
C GLU A 49 2.20 25.79 -17.89
N ILE A 50 1.92 24.75 -17.08
CA ILE A 50 2.92 24.08 -16.25
C ILE A 50 3.49 22.87 -17.02
N PRO A 51 4.75 22.89 -17.50
CA PRO A 51 5.38 21.71 -18.07
C PRO A 51 5.91 20.81 -16.94
N ASP A 52 5.69 19.50 -17.06
CA ASP A 52 6.34 18.39 -16.36
C ASP A 52 6.70 18.59 -14.87
N ILE A 53 5.78 18.12 -14.03
CA ILE A 53 5.79 18.19 -12.55
C ILE A 53 7.05 17.61 -11.86
N PRO A 54 7.79 16.61 -12.37
CA PRO A 54 8.97 16.12 -11.67
C PRO A 54 10.19 17.07 -11.72
N SER A 55 10.26 17.99 -12.69
CA SER A 55 11.45 18.83 -12.93
C SER A 55 11.34 20.26 -12.38
N PHE A 56 10.13 20.73 -12.06
CA PHE A 56 9.91 22.10 -11.58
C PHE A 56 10.37 22.32 -10.13
N PHE A 57 10.41 21.26 -9.32
CA PHE A 57 10.70 21.36 -7.89
C PHE A 57 12.18 21.19 -7.51
N SER A 58 13.08 20.89 -8.46
CA SER A 58 14.47 20.58 -8.11
C SER A 58 15.43 21.78 -8.06
N GLU A 59 15.11 22.96 -8.61
CA GLU A 59 16.17 23.99 -8.75
C GLU A 59 15.84 25.48 -8.52
N LYS A 60 14.63 25.87 -8.07
CA LYS A 60 14.35 27.30 -7.79
C LYS A 60 13.69 27.58 -6.45
N ASN A 61 14.42 27.32 -5.37
CA ASN A 61 14.00 27.64 -4.00
C ASN A 61 14.19 29.12 -3.56
N MET A 62 14.54 30.05 -4.45
CA MET A 62 14.72 31.48 -4.07
C MET A 62 13.72 32.47 -4.67
N MET A 63 12.92 32.11 -5.68
CA MET A 63 11.97 33.05 -6.28
C MET A 63 10.57 33.01 -5.66
N LEU A 64 10.16 31.89 -5.07
CA LEU A 64 8.79 31.71 -4.59
C LEU A 64 8.51 32.47 -3.28
N GLU A 65 9.48 32.53 -2.35
CA GLU A 65 9.33 33.33 -1.13
C GLU A 65 9.23 34.84 -1.44
N HIS A 66 9.96 35.33 -2.44
CA HIS A 66 9.93 36.75 -2.81
C HIS A 66 8.61 37.15 -3.49
N ASN A 67 8.00 36.23 -4.26
CA ASN A 67 6.71 36.49 -4.88
C ASN A 67 5.56 36.34 -3.89
N ILE A 68 5.55 35.33 -3.00
CA ILE A 68 4.47 35.17 -2.00
C ILE A 68 4.43 36.34 -1.00
N MET A 69 5.58 36.95 -0.67
CA MET A 69 5.61 38.15 0.18
C MET A 69 5.02 39.42 -0.48
N LYS A 70 4.94 39.49 -1.82
CA LYS A 70 4.21 40.57 -2.53
C LYS A 70 2.69 40.40 -2.51
N TRP A 71 2.17 39.25 -2.10
CA TRP A 71 0.74 38.93 -2.12
C TRP A 71 0.00 39.31 -0.83
N LYS A 72 0.70 39.90 0.15
CA LYS A 72 0.06 40.50 1.34
C LYS A 72 -0.82 41.73 1.02
N HIS A 73 -0.79 42.21 -0.22
CA HIS A 73 -1.54 43.38 -0.68
C HIS A 73 -2.53 43.07 -1.82
N VAL A 74 -3.08 41.84 -1.88
CA VAL A 74 -4.32 41.65 -2.65
C VAL A 74 -5.42 42.42 -1.92
N ASP A 75 -5.66 43.64 -2.41
CA ASP A 75 -6.45 44.68 -1.78
C ASP A 75 -7.86 44.19 -1.41
N ILE A 76 -8.16 44.22 -0.11
CA ILE A 76 -9.52 44.09 0.45
C ILE A 76 -10.48 45.13 -0.20
N PHE A 77 -9.94 46.22 -0.73
CA PHE A 77 -10.68 47.24 -1.50
C PHE A 77 -11.25 46.74 -2.83
N PHE A 78 -10.61 45.78 -3.51
CA PHE A 78 -11.14 45.22 -4.76
C PHE A 78 -12.42 44.41 -4.53
N PHE A 79 -12.48 43.69 -3.40
CA PHE A 79 -13.68 42.94 -3.00
C PHE A 79 -14.78 43.86 -2.43
N HIS A 80 -14.43 44.92 -1.69
CA HIS A 80 -15.41 45.92 -1.23
C HIS A 80 -16.10 46.64 -2.41
N GLY A 81 -15.36 46.98 -3.47
CA GLY A 81 -15.93 47.60 -4.68
C GLY A 81 -16.84 46.67 -5.51
N LEU A 82 -16.75 45.35 -5.31
CA LEU A 82 -17.64 44.36 -5.91
C LEU A 82 -18.94 44.19 -5.09
N LEU A 83 -18.83 44.28 -3.76
CA LEU A 83 -19.95 44.22 -2.80
C LEU A 83 -20.85 45.46 -2.85
N ASP A 84 -20.27 46.65 -3.03
CA ASP A 84 -21.04 47.90 -3.17
C ASP A 84 -21.89 47.96 -4.44
N ARG A 85 -21.52 47.19 -5.48
CA ARG A 85 -22.28 47.08 -6.73
C ARG A 85 -23.34 45.96 -6.73
N TYR A 86 -23.43 45.19 -5.65
CA TYR A 86 -24.41 44.11 -5.48
C TYR A 86 -25.50 44.54 -4.49
N GLN A 87 -26.52 45.25 -5.01
CA GLN A 87 -27.79 45.51 -4.33
C GLN A 87 -28.86 44.55 -4.88
N SER A 88 -28.97 43.35 -4.31
CA SER A 88 -30.13 42.48 -4.54
C SER A 88 -30.38 41.56 -3.34
N GLU A 89 -31.60 41.04 -3.24
CA GLU A 89 -32.16 40.23 -2.13
C GLU A 89 -31.38 38.94 -1.78
N ASP A 90 -30.33 38.58 -2.53
CA ASP A 90 -29.54 37.35 -2.39
C ASP A 90 -28.13 37.58 -1.78
N ARG A 91 -27.91 38.68 -1.06
CA ARG A 91 -26.61 38.95 -0.38
C ARG A 91 -26.13 37.78 0.48
N GLY A 92 -27.03 37.11 1.19
CA GLY A 92 -26.69 35.97 2.05
C GLY A 92 -26.14 34.76 1.29
N LEU A 93 -26.61 34.51 0.05
CA LEU A 93 -26.12 33.41 -0.78
C LEU A 93 -24.72 33.71 -1.32
N PHE A 94 -24.46 34.96 -1.68
CA PHE A 94 -23.15 35.42 -2.15
C PHE A 94 -22.11 35.43 -1.03
N GLU A 95 -22.47 35.93 0.16
CA GLU A 95 -21.62 35.88 1.36
C GLU A 95 -21.31 34.44 1.78
N GLY A 96 -22.31 33.55 1.73
CA GLY A 96 -22.13 32.11 1.99
C GLY A 96 -21.18 31.44 0.99
N ALA A 97 -21.28 31.77 -0.30
CA ALA A 97 -20.37 31.25 -1.32
C ALA A 97 -18.93 31.77 -1.13
N LEU A 98 -18.75 33.04 -0.75
CA LEU A 98 -17.42 33.60 -0.44
C LEU A 98 -16.80 32.92 0.79
N LEU A 99 -17.60 32.67 1.83
CA LEU A 99 -17.19 31.95 3.03
C LEU A 99 -16.72 30.53 2.70
N LEU A 100 -17.50 29.77 1.93
CA LEU A 100 -17.12 28.42 1.50
C LEU A 100 -15.83 28.43 0.65
N LEU A 101 -15.68 29.40 -0.26
CA LEU A 101 -14.47 29.54 -1.05
C LEU A 101 -13.26 29.86 -0.16
N SER A 102 -13.42 30.77 0.81
CA SER A 102 -12.36 31.12 1.75
C SER A 102 -11.95 29.95 2.65
N MET A 103 -12.92 29.14 3.10
CA MET A 103 -12.66 27.92 3.87
C MET A 103 -11.92 26.88 3.02
N PHE A 104 -12.29 26.72 1.75
CA PHE A 104 -11.60 25.83 0.81
C PHE A 104 -10.14 26.25 0.59
N PHE A 105 -9.86 27.54 0.41
CA PHE A 105 -8.49 28.06 0.30
C PHE A 105 -7.69 27.93 1.60
N LEU A 106 -8.33 28.11 2.77
CA LEU A 106 -7.72 27.85 4.08
C LEU A 106 -7.34 26.38 4.26
N MET A 107 -8.19 25.45 3.82
CA MET A 107 -7.88 24.01 3.84
C MET A 107 -6.72 23.66 2.91
N LEU A 108 -6.67 24.24 1.70
CA LEU A 108 -5.55 24.07 0.78
C LEU A 108 -4.24 24.66 1.34
N PHE A 109 -4.32 25.81 2.02
CA PHE A 109 -3.17 26.43 2.67
C PHE A 109 -2.68 25.63 3.90
N ALA A 110 -3.60 25.05 4.67
CA ALA A 110 -3.26 24.15 5.78
C ALA A 110 -2.64 22.84 5.27
N ALA A 111 -3.17 22.28 4.17
CA ALA A 111 -2.59 21.11 3.52
C ALA A 111 -1.18 21.40 2.98
N SER A 112 -0.97 22.56 2.33
CA SER A 112 0.34 22.95 1.82
C SER A 112 1.35 23.21 2.93
N ARG A 113 0.94 23.82 4.06
CA ARG A 113 1.81 23.96 5.24
C ARG A 113 2.16 22.63 5.90
N THR A 114 1.22 21.69 5.95
CA THR A 114 1.49 20.33 6.47
C THR A 114 2.53 19.63 5.58
N ILE A 115 2.38 19.74 4.26
CA ILE A 115 3.33 19.21 3.27
C ILE A 115 4.72 19.87 3.42
N LEU A 116 4.79 21.20 3.50
CA LEU A 116 6.05 21.96 3.68
C LEU A 116 6.72 21.72 5.05
N SER A 117 5.93 21.53 6.11
CA SER A 117 6.45 21.20 7.45
C SER A 117 7.01 19.77 7.51
N ASN A 118 6.37 18.84 6.80
CA ASN A 118 6.88 17.48 6.61
C ASN A 118 8.14 17.51 5.75
N GLU A 119 8.23 18.33 4.70
CA GLU A 119 9.46 18.49 3.91
C GLU A 119 10.62 19.10 4.72
N LYS A 120 10.38 20.10 5.59
CA LYS A 120 11.43 20.63 6.47
C LYS A 120 11.90 19.60 7.50
N ARG A 121 10.99 18.77 8.02
CA ARG A 121 11.31 17.65 8.91
C ARG A 121 12.08 16.54 8.17
N ILE A 122 11.74 16.28 6.90
CA ILE A 122 12.45 15.35 6.00
C ILE A 122 13.83 15.88 5.63
N ALA A 123 13.98 17.19 5.36
CA ALA A 123 15.27 17.82 5.05
C ALA A 123 16.21 17.81 6.27
N SER A 124 15.68 17.94 7.50
CA SER A 124 16.47 17.76 8.72
C SER A 124 16.83 16.29 9.03
N LEU A 125 16.18 15.33 8.36
CA LEU A 125 16.46 13.90 8.45
C LEU A 125 17.26 13.39 7.23
N SER A 126 17.83 14.30 6.43
CA SER A 126 18.72 13.96 5.30
C SER A 126 19.96 13.23 5.81
N ILE A 127 19.90 11.90 5.73
CA ILE A 127 21.06 11.03 5.63
C ILE A 127 21.71 11.40 4.28
N LYS A 128 23.00 11.72 4.29
CA LYS A 128 23.80 11.97 3.08
C LYS A 128 23.59 10.82 2.10
N GLU A 129 23.21 11.14 0.86
CA GLU A 129 23.32 10.18 -0.23
C GLU A 129 24.78 9.71 -0.35
N PRO A 130 25.04 8.39 -0.48
CA PRO A 130 26.40 7.92 -0.72
C PRO A 130 26.84 8.42 -2.10
N SER A 131 27.96 9.15 -2.11
CA SER A 131 28.68 9.54 -3.32
C SER A 131 28.91 8.32 -4.22
N GLY A 132 28.59 8.49 -5.50
CA GLY A 132 28.71 7.47 -6.54
C GLY A 132 30.03 6.69 -6.49
N GLY A 133 29.94 5.46 -5.98
CA GLY A 133 30.91 4.41 -6.15
C GLY A 133 30.17 3.20 -6.70
N HIS A 134 30.73 2.56 -7.72
CA HIS A 134 30.24 1.27 -8.20
C HIS A 134 30.13 0.30 -7.01
N ILE A 135 28.90 -0.01 -6.60
CA ILE A 135 28.62 -1.11 -5.68
C ILE A 135 28.88 -2.38 -6.47
N SER A 136 30.01 -3.04 -6.23
CA SER A 136 30.18 -4.42 -6.67
C SER A 136 29.14 -5.27 -5.93
N PHE A 137 28.22 -5.90 -6.66
CA PHE A 137 27.34 -6.94 -6.13
C PHE A 137 28.19 -8.13 -5.67
N ASN A 138 28.72 -8.05 -4.46
CA ASN A 138 29.30 -9.20 -3.80
C ASN A 138 28.14 -10.15 -3.44
N LYS A 139 28.26 -11.38 -3.92
CA LYS A 139 27.59 -12.66 -3.57
C LYS A 139 26.32 -12.56 -2.69
N PRO A 140 25.20 -13.21 -3.07
CA PRO A 140 23.98 -13.20 -2.25
C PRO A 140 24.26 -13.63 -0.81
N ALA A 141 23.52 -13.05 0.14
CA ALA A 141 23.50 -13.53 1.50
C ALA A 141 23.00 -14.98 1.45
N ASN A 142 23.91 -15.95 1.62
CA ASN A 142 23.54 -17.37 1.74
C ASN A 142 22.80 -17.56 3.07
N TYR A 143 21.52 -17.20 3.13
CA TYR A 143 20.64 -17.69 4.20
C TYR A 143 20.47 -19.19 4.00
N GLU A 144 20.50 -19.93 5.10
CA GLU A 144 20.33 -21.39 5.07
C GLU A 144 18.85 -21.71 5.30
N ASP A 145 18.33 -22.71 4.58
CA ASP A 145 17.00 -23.27 4.79
C ASP A 145 15.86 -22.23 4.92
N ILE A 146 15.73 -21.34 3.94
CA ILE A 146 14.66 -20.33 3.91
C ILE A 146 13.30 -21.03 3.79
N ILE A 147 12.35 -20.61 4.63
CA ILE A 147 10.97 -21.08 4.68
C ILE A 147 10.05 -19.88 4.48
N ASP A 148 9.33 -19.86 3.36
CA ASP A 148 8.37 -18.80 3.06
C ASP A 148 6.95 -19.23 3.43
N ILE A 149 6.36 -18.61 4.46
CA ILE A 149 5.06 -19.03 5.00
C ILE A 149 3.85 -18.32 4.36
N HIS A 150 4.09 -17.34 3.48
CA HIS A 150 3.03 -16.55 2.88
C HIS A 150 3.32 -16.38 1.38
N CYS A 151 2.64 -17.18 0.56
CA CYS A 151 2.81 -17.18 -0.89
C CYS A 151 1.54 -17.69 -1.61
N HIS A 152 1.10 -16.97 -2.63
CA HIS A 152 -0.05 -17.31 -3.46
C HIS A 152 0.45 -18.06 -4.69
N LEU A 153 0.60 -19.38 -4.54
CA LEU A 153 1.15 -20.27 -5.57
C LEU A 153 0.12 -21.13 -6.29
N LEU A 154 -1.09 -21.27 -5.74
CA LEU A 154 -2.05 -22.23 -6.26
C LEU A 154 -2.72 -21.68 -7.53
N PRO A 155 -2.57 -22.35 -8.68
CA PRO A 155 -3.13 -21.84 -9.92
C PRO A 155 -4.66 -21.82 -9.88
N GLU A 156 -5.22 -20.76 -10.45
CA GLU A 156 -6.66 -20.52 -10.60
C GLU A 156 -7.45 -20.45 -9.28
N VAL A 157 -6.79 -20.27 -8.12
CA VAL A 157 -7.47 -20.24 -6.82
C VAL A 157 -7.87 -18.82 -6.41
N ASP A 158 -6.96 -17.88 -6.52
CA ASP A 158 -7.12 -16.48 -6.11
C ASP A 158 -6.44 -15.53 -7.12
N ASP A 159 -5.88 -14.42 -6.67
CA ASP A 159 -5.12 -13.45 -7.47
C ASP A 159 -3.64 -13.80 -7.63
N GLY A 160 -3.26 -15.05 -7.30
CA GLY A 160 -2.01 -15.68 -7.68
C GLY A 160 -1.96 -16.12 -9.16
N PRO A 161 -1.21 -17.20 -9.48
CA PRO A 161 -1.06 -17.72 -10.84
C PRO A 161 -2.37 -18.08 -11.53
N GLU A 162 -2.47 -17.75 -12.83
CA GLU A 162 -3.59 -18.18 -13.67
C GLU A 162 -3.37 -19.60 -14.22
N THR A 163 -2.12 -20.07 -14.28
CA THR A 163 -1.76 -21.37 -14.86
C THR A 163 -0.79 -22.14 -13.99
N ILE A 164 -0.78 -23.47 -14.12
CA ILE A 164 0.18 -24.33 -13.43
C ILE A 164 1.63 -24.01 -13.87
N GLU A 165 1.84 -23.63 -15.13
CA GLU A 165 3.15 -23.22 -15.62
C GLU A 165 3.68 -21.97 -14.89
N GLU A 166 2.84 -20.98 -14.62
CA GLU A 166 3.23 -19.80 -13.84
C GLU A 166 3.61 -20.14 -12.40
N SER A 167 2.85 -21.02 -11.73
CA SER A 167 3.18 -21.52 -10.40
C SER A 167 4.53 -22.24 -10.37
N ILE A 168 4.81 -23.05 -11.39
CA ILE A 168 6.07 -23.78 -11.52
C ILE A 168 7.26 -22.82 -11.71
N GLU A 169 7.12 -21.78 -12.53
CA GLU A 169 8.18 -20.78 -12.68
C GLU A 169 8.43 -19.97 -11.40
N MET A 170 7.37 -19.66 -10.64
CA MET A 170 7.53 -19.07 -9.31
C MET A 170 8.32 -20.01 -8.39
N CYS A 171 7.97 -21.30 -8.36
CA CYS A 171 8.66 -22.28 -7.52
C CYS A 171 10.14 -22.42 -7.90
N ARG A 172 10.47 -22.45 -9.20
CA ARG A 172 11.86 -22.41 -9.69
C ARG A 172 12.60 -21.19 -9.17
N LYS A 173 11.99 -20.00 -9.30
CA LYS A 173 12.59 -18.76 -8.85
C LYS A 173 12.80 -18.75 -7.33
N MET A 174 11.87 -19.31 -6.56
CA MET A 174 12.02 -19.46 -5.11
C MET A 174 13.19 -20.39 -4.75
N VAL A 175 13.36 -21.51 -5.45
CA VAL A 175 14.52 -22.40 -5.27
C VAL A 175 15.83 -21.69 -5.59
N ASP A 176 15.87 -20.90 -6.67
CA ASP A 176 17.05 -20.09 -7.04
C ASP A 176 17.42 -19.07 -5.96
N MET A 177 16.42 -18.56 -5.22
CA MET A 177 16.59 -17.65 -4.08
C MET A 177 16.98 -18.36 -2.78
N GLY A 178 17.09 -19.70 -2.79
CA GLY A 178 17.44 -20.50 -1.62
C GLY A 178 16.25 -20.96 -0.76
N VAL A 179 15.00 -20.75 -1.20
CA VAL A 179 13.82 -21.27 -0.51
C VAL A 179 13.81 -22.79 -0.58
N LYS A 180 13.68 -23.43 0.58
CA LYS A 180 13.59 -24.89 0.74
C LYS A 180 12.18 -25.37 1.01
N HIS A 181 11.37 -24.53 1.66
CA HIS A 181 9.99 -24.84 1.96
C HIS A 181 9.12 -23.60 1.70
N VAL A 182 7.99 -23.79 1.03
CA VAL A 182 6.96 -22.76 0.89
C VAL A 182 5.62 -23.28 1.40
N ILE A 183 4.87 -22.44 2.09
CA ILE A 183 3.47 -22.70 2.41
C ILE A 183 2.62 -21.90 1.44
N ALA A 184 1.81 -22.60 0.63
CA ALA A 184 0.84 -21.96 -0.24
C ALA A 184 -0.35 -21.50 0.60
N THR A 185 -0.62 -20.19 0.59
CA THR A 185 -1.60 -19.53 1.47
C THR A 185 -2.58 -18.70 0.65
N PRO A 186 -3.39 -19.33 -0.21
CA PRO A 186 -4.33 -18.59 -1.03
C PRO A 186 -5.34 -17.82 -0.16
N HIS A 187 -5.88 -16.74 -0.70
CA HIS A 187 -7.04 -16.09 -0.12
C HIS A 187 -8.26 -17.01 -0.16
N LEU A 188 -9.09 -16.90 0.87
CA LEU A 188 -10.37 -17.58 0.94
C LEU A 188 -11.51 -16.64 0.51
N PRO A 189 -12.37 -17.04 -0.45
CA PRO A 189 -13.45 -16.17 -0.91
C PRO A 189 -14.45 -15.87 0.22
N TRP A 190 -14.75 -14.58 0.43
CA TRP A 190 -15.54 -14.06 1.55
C TRP A 190 -16.99 -14.58 1.65
N ARG A 191 -17.58 -15.08 0.55
CA ARG A 191 -19.02 -15.39 0.45
C ARG A 191 -19.41 -16.65 -0.31
N GLU A 192 -18.47 -17.35 -0.92
CA GLU A 192 -18.79 -18.54 -1.70
C GLU A 192 -18.68 -19.78 -0.81
N LYS A 193 -19.63 -20.70 -0.94
CA LYS A 193 -19.47 -22.02 -0.33
C LYS A 193 -18.21 -22.61 -0.94
N TYR A 194 -17.18 -22.79 -0.13
CA TYR A 194 -15.93 -23.40 -0.56
C TYR A 194 -16.20 -24.66 -1.36
N GLU A 195 -15.75 -24.67 -2.61
CA GLU A 195 -15.28 -25.94 -3.16
C GLU A 195 -13.90 -26.14 -2.55
N ASN A 196 -13.81 -26.61 -1.29
CA ASN A 196 -12.54 -27.04 -0.67
C ASN A 196 -11.76 -27.99 -1.60
N ASN A 197 -12.52 -28.69 -2.45
CA ASN A 197 -12.03 -29.49 -3.58
C ASN A 197 -11.10 -28.71 -4.52
N LYS A 198 -11.34 -27.43 -4.86
CA LYS A 198 -10.49 -26.65 -5.78
C LYS A 198 -9.12 -26.33 -5.18
N ILE A 199 -9.06 -25.83 -3.94
CA ILE A 199 -7.78 -25.55 -3.26
C ILE A 199 -6.96 -26.83 -3.13
N LEU A 200 -7.58 -27.90 -2.63
CA LEU A 200 -6.88 -29.16 -2.41
C LEU A 200 -6.44 -29.79 -3.75
N SER A 201 -7.28 -29.77 -4.78
CA SER A 201 -6.90 -30.28 -6.10
C SER A 201 -5.80 -29.46 -6.76
N SER A 202 -5.83 -28.13 -6.64
CA SER A 202 -4.79 -27.23 -7.15
C SER A 202 -3.46 -27.43 -6.41
N TYR A 203 -3.51 -27.61 -5.09
CA TYR A 203 -2.35 -27.98 -4.27
C TYR A 203 -1.76 -29.34 -4.65
N GLU A 204 -2.57 -30.39 -4.78
CA GLU A 204 -2.10 -31.72 -5.19
C GLU A 204 -1.57 -31.72 -6.63
N LEU A 205 -2.17 -30.94 -7.53
CA LEU A 205 -1.66 -30.72 -8.89
C LEU A 205 -0.27 -30.09 -8.86
N LEU A 206 -0.10 -28.99 -8.12
CA LEU A 206 1.19 -28.30 -7.99
C LEU A 206 2.24 -29.22 -7.38
N LYS A 207 1.92 -29.91 -6.29
CA LYS A 207 2.82 -30.88 -5.64
C LYS A 207 3.23 -32.01 -6.58
N LYS A 208 2.29 -32.57 -7.35
CA LYS A 208 2.57 -33.58 -8.37
C LYS A 208 3.54 -33.03 -9.43
N ARG A 209 3.30 -31.81 -9.90
CA ARG A 209 4.08 -31.19 -10.96
C ARG A 209 5.51 -30.83 -10.51
N LEU A 210 5.69 -30.37 -9.28
CA LEU A 210 7.02 -30.19 -8.67
C LEU A 210 7.81 -31.49 -8.64
N SER A 211 7.16 -32.61 -8.30
CA SER A 211 7.78 -33.95 -8.28
C SER A 211 8.17 -34.44 -9.69
N GLU A 212 7.26 -34.30 -10.67
CA GLU A 212 7.50 -34.68 -12.06
C GLU A 212 8.67 -33.91 -12.69
N GLU A 213 8.81 -32.63 -12.33
CA GLU A 213 9.86 -31.74 -12.83
C GLU A 213 11.12 -31.72 -11.95
N GLN A 214 11.16 -32.55 -10.89
CA GLN A 214 12.28 -32.67 -9.98
C GLN A 214 12.72 -31.33 -9.35
N ILE A 215 11.75 -30.45 -9.08
CA ILE A 215 12.00 -29.17 -8.43
C ILE A 215 12.13 -29.43 -6.91
N ASN A 216 13.33 -29.18 -6.38
CA ASN A 216 13.66 -29.43 -4.97
C ASN A 216 13.10 -28.33 -4.06
N LEU A 217 11.77 -28.30 -3.92
CA LEU A 217 11.02 -27.38 -3.08
C LEU A 217 9.97 -28.16 -2.30
N ASN A 218 10.03 -28.10 -0.97
CA ASN A 218 8.95 -28.61 -0.13
C ASN A 218 7.77 -27.65 -0.19
N ILE A 219 6.56 -28.19 -0.32
CA ILE A 219 5.33 -27.39 -0.31
C ILE A 219 4.39 -27.91 0.78
N SER A 220 3.74 -26.97 1.47
CA SER A 220 2.64 -27.24 2.38
C SER A 220 1.46 -26.33 2.08
N LEU A 221 0.30 -26.65 2.65
CA LEU A 221 -0.92 -25.87 2.48
C LEU A 221 -1.21 -25.05 3.74
N GLY A 222 -1.76 -23.87 3.54
CA GLY A 222 -2.43 -23.02 4.53
C GLY A 222 -3.46 -22.15 3.83
N SER A 223 -3.90 -21.08 4.48
CA SER A 223 -4.74 -20.05 3.87
C SER A 223 -4.47 -18.69 4.50
N ASP A 224 -4.60 -17.62 3.71
CA ASP A 224 -4.66 -16.27 4.25
C ASP A 224 -6.10 -15.89 4.57
N ASN A 225 -6.39 -15.73 5.86
CA ASN A 225 -7.75 -15.65 6.38
C ASN A 225 -8.07 -14.23 6.81
N HIS A 226 -9.25 -13.74 6.43
CA HIS A 226 -9.82 -12.58 7.08
C HIS A 226 -10.52 -12.94 8.39
N ILE A 227 -10.56 -11.98 9.30
CA ILE A 227 -11.30 -12.14 10.55
C ILE A 227 -12.81 -12.29 10.32
N THR A 228 -13.36 -13.42 10.76
CA THR A 228 -14.81 -13.66 10.83
C THR A 228 -15.19 -14.19 12.20
N TRP A 229 -16.47 -14.01 12.59
CA TRP A 229 -16.96 -14.46 13.90
C TRP A 229 -16.88 -15.98 14.10
N ASP A 230 -16.94 -16.73 12.99
CA ASP A 230 -16.92 -18.19 12.92
C ASP A 230 -15.54 -18.78 12.58
N LEU A 231 -14.48 -17.96 12.42
CA LEU A 231 -13.17 -18.43 11.95
C LEU A 231 -12.57 -19.54 12.84
N ILE A 232 -12.69 -19.41 14.17
CA ILE A 232 -12.21 -20.45 15.10
C ILE A 232 -12.99 -21.77 14.92
N GLU A 233 -14.31 -21.69 14.68
CA GLU A 233 -15.12 -22.88 14.43
C GLU A 233 -14.76 -23.53 13.10
N LYS A 234 -14.51 -22.72 12.06
CA LYS A 234 -14.01 -23.19 10.77
C LYS A 234 -12.66 -23.88 10.87
N LEU A 235 -11.72 -23.32 11.63
CA LEU A 235 -10.42 -23.94 11.91
C LEU A 235 -10.61 -25.32 12.57
N ARG A 236 -11.48 -25.42 13.58
CA ARG A 236 -11.77 -26.68 14.28
C ARG A 236 -12.42 -27.74 13.39
N LYS A 237 -13.25 -27.33 12.44
CA LYS A 237 -13.92 -28.22 11.49
C LYS A 237 -13.06 -28.58 10.27
N GLY A 238 -11.88 -27.98 10.12
CA GLY A 238 -11.04 -28.13 8.93
C GLY A 238 -11.67 -27.51 7.67
N GLU A 239 -12.51 -26.48 7.85
CA GLU A 239 -13.11 -25.71 6.75
C GLU A 239 -12.16 -24.64 6.20
N VAL A 240 -11.14 -24.27 6.98
CA VAL A 240 -10.01 -23.41 6.58
C VAL A 240 -8.69 -24.08 6.94
N TYR A 241 -7.61 -23.69 6.28
CA TYR A 241 -6.33 -24.39 6.36
C TYR A 241 -5.34 -23.63 7.25
N PRO A 242 -5.03 -24.11 8.47
CA PRO A 242 -3.89 -23.58 9.20
C PRO A 242 -2.58 -23.94 8.47
N LEU A 243 -1.51 -23.19 8.77
CA LEU A 243 -0.22 -23.34 8.11
C LEU A 243 0.36 -24.73 8.37
N ALA A 244 0.57 -25.51 7.31
CA ALA A 244 1.18 -26.83 7.36
C ALA A 244 0.51 -27.80 8.36
N ASN A 245 -0.82 -27.72 8.52
CA ASN A 245 -1.58 -28.49 9.52
C ASN A 245 -1.14 -28.25 10.99
N SER A 246 -0.51 -27.12 11.26
CA SER A 246 -0.17 -26.69 12.62
C SER A 246 -1.34 -25.97 13.31
N ARG A 247 -1.09 -25.39 14.47
CA ARG A 247 -2.02 -24.50 15.18
C ARG A 247 -1.88 -23.03 14.78
N TYR A 248 -0.92 -22.70 13.92
CA TYR A 248 -0.70 -21.34 13.43
C TYR A 248 -1.49 -21.08 12.15
N PHE A 249 -2.01 -19.87 11.99
CA PHE A 249 -2.76 -19.49 10.80
C PHE A 249 -2.52 -18.02 10.47
N LEU A 250 -2.54 -17.68 9.18
CA LEU A 250 -2.46 -16.29 8.75
C LEU A 250 -3.78 -15.57 8.98
N LEU A 251 -3.69 -14.35 9.50
CA LEU A 251 -4.82 -13.46 9.75
C LEU A 251 -4.55 -12.09 9.11
N GLU A 252 -5.15 -11.88 7.94
CA GLU A 252 -5.17 -10.60 7.25
C GLU A 252 -6.24 -9.66 7.82
N LEU A 253 -5.81 -8.42 8.11
CA LEU A 253 -6.69 -7.33 8.51
C LEU A 253 -6.97 -6.38 7.34
N ASP A 254 -8.13 -5.73 7.39
CA ASP A 254 -8.48 -4.67 6.45
C ASP A 254 -7.41 -3.56 6.43
N HIS A 255 -7.17 -2.94 5.27
CA HIS A 255 -6.13 -1.91 5.13
C HIS A 255 -6.43 -0.63 5.92
N TYR A 256 -7.70 -0.32 6.19
CA TYR A 256 -8.10 0.96 6.76
C TYR A 256 -8.49 0.85 8.23
N THR A 257 -8.86 -0.35 8.67
CA THR A 257 -9.49 -0.56 9.96
C THR A 257 -8.87 -1.72 10.74
N ILE A 258 -8.94 -1.62 12.06
CA ILE A 258 -8.66 -2.73 12.97
C ILE A 258 -10.00 -3.04 13.64
N PRO A 259 -10.48 -4.29 13.57
CA PRO A 259 -11.70 -4.68 14.28
C PRO A 259 -11.55 -4.38 15.78
N PRO A 260 -12.52 -3.71 16.42
CA PRO A 260 -12.48 -3.48 17.87
C PRO A 260 -12.38 -4.77 18.69
N SER A 261 -12.83 -5.89 18.12
CA SER A 261 -12.80 -7.22 18.74
C SER A 261 -11.52 -8.01 18.48
N LEU A 262 -10.47 -7.42 17.88
CA LEU A 262 -9.25 -8.15 17.53
C LEU A 262 -8.56 -8.75 18.76
N GLU A 263 -8.42 -7.97 19.84
CA GLU A 263 -7.77 -8.44 21.07
C GLU A 263 -8.57 -9.57 21.74
N ASP A 264 -9.90 -9.44 21.80
CA ASP A 264 -10.78 -10.51 22.29
C ASP A 264 -10.71 -11.76 21.42
N PHE A 265 -10.59 -11.59 20.10
CA PHE A 265 -10.42 -12.68 19.15
C PHE A 265 -9.10 -13.42 19.37
N ILE A 266 -7.97 -12.71 19.47
CA ILE A 266 -6.66 -13.32 19.74
C ILE A 266 -6.68 -14.08 21.08
N THR A 267 -7.31 -13.50 22.11
CA THR A 267 -7.47 -14.16 23.42
C THR A 267 -8.28 -15.46 23.32
N ARG A 268 -9.33 -15.47 22.50
CA ARG A 268 -10.13 -16.68 22.23
C ARG A 268 -9.34 -17.72 21.45
N CYS A 269 -8.58 -17.31 20.43
CA CYS A 269 -7.70 -18.20 19.67
C CYS A 269 -6.72 -18.91 20.62
N ASN A 270 -6.05 -18.18 21.51
CA ASN A 270 -5.11 -18.77 22.46
C ASN A 270 -5.78 -19.78 23.42
N LYS A 271 -7.01 -19.53 23.89
CA LYS A 271 -7.76 -20.49 24.73
C LYS A 271 -8.09 -21.78 24.00
N GLU A 272 -8.26 -21.70 22.68
CA GLU A 272 -8.55 -22.82 21.79
C GLU A 272 -7.28 -23.39 21.16
N GLU A 273 -6.10 -22.97 21.65
CA GLU A 273 -4.78 -23.35 21.16
C GLU A 273 -4.53 -23.05 19.68
N PHE A 274 -5.17 -22.03 19.12
CA PHE A 274 -4.83 -21.49 17.79
C PHE A 274 -4.04 -20.18 17.93
N TYR A 275 -3.06 -19.98 17.06
CA TYR A 275 -2.12 -18.86 17.14
C TYR A 275 -2.15 -18.05 15.84
N PRO A 276 -2.77 -16.84 15.83
CA PRO A 276 -2.81 -16.01 14.64
C PRO A 276 -1.42 -15.43 14.34
N ILE A 277 -1.09 -15.37 13.05
CA ILE A 277 0.02 -14.60 12.51
C ILE A 277 -0.60 -13.42 11.75
N ILE A 278 -0.47 -12.21 12.28
CA ILE A 278 -0.99 -11.00 11.65
C ILE A 278 -0.16 -10.70 10.41
N THR A 279 -0.78 -10.83 9.24
CA THR A 279 -0.08 -10.64 7.96
C THR A 279 0.03 -9.18 7.60
N HIS A 280 1.21 -8.84 7.09
CA HIS A 280 1.62 -7.55 6.57
C HIS A 280 0.98 -6.32 7.26
N PRO A 281 1.07 -6.18 8.60
CA PRO A 281 0.45 -5.09 9.32
C PRO A 281 1.02 -3.72 8.90
N GLU A 282 2.19 -3.68 8.25
CA GLU A 282 2.72 -2.46 7.65
C GLU A 282 1.79 -1.83 6.61
N ARG A 283 0.84 -2.60 6.05
CA ARG A 283 -0.14 -2.11 5.07
C ARG A 283 -1.38 -1.51 5.73
N ASN A 284 -1.62 -1.74 7.02
CA ASN A 284 -2.76 -1.19 7.74
C ASN A 284 -2.51 0.26 8.16
N MET A 285 -3.46 1.15 7.88
CA MET A 285 -3.33 2.58 8.11
C MET A 285 -3.24 2.98 9.59
N ILE A 286 -3.83 2.20 10.50
CA ILE A 286 -3.76 2.46 11.93
C ILE A 286 -2.36 2.12 12.44
N PHE A 287 -1.82 0.95 12.09
CA PHE A 287 -0.45 0.58 12.44
C PHE A 287 0.61 1.51 11.82
N GLN A 288 0.38 1.98 10.59
CA GLN A 288 1.25 3.00 9.95
C GLN A 288 1.25 4.33 10.71
N SER A 289 0.13 4.69 11.33
CA SER A 289 -0.03 6.00 12.00
C SER A 289 0.40 5.95 13.46
N ASP A 290 0.27 4.80 14.12
CA ASP A 290 0.65 4.57 15.51
C ASP A 290 1.22 3.15 15.70
N ILE A 291 2.55 3.07 15.78
CA ILE A 291 3.27 1.82 16.04
C ILE A 291 2.91 1.22 17.41
N SER A 292 2.44 2.03 18.37
CA SER A 292 2.03 1.56 19.69
C SER A 292 0.83 0.62 19.59
N SER A 293 -0.04 0.83 18.59
CA SER A 293 -1.16 -0.07 18.31
C SER A 293 -0.67 -1.44 17.83
N LEU A 294 0.39 -1.51 17.03
CA LEU A 294 1.02 -2.79 16.65
C LEU A 294 1.71 -3.45 17.84
N ARG A 295 2.40 -2.67 18.68
CA ARG A 295 3.07 -3.17 19.90
C ARG A 295 2.09 -3.89 20.83
N LYS A 296 0.89 -3.34 21.02
CA LYS A 296 -0.16 -4.01 21.82
C LYS A 296 -0.48 -5.40 21.29
N ILE A 297 -0.58 -5.56 19.97
CA ILE A 297 -0.86 -6.85 19.34
C ILE A 297 0.34 -7.80 19.47
N ALA A 298 1.57 -7.29 19.33
CA ALA A 298 2.79 -8.07 19.52
C ALA A 298 3.01 -8.55 20.98
N GLU A 299 2.37 -7.92 21.96
CA GLU A 299 2.37 -8.35 23.37
C GLU A 299 1.32 -9.45 23.66
N MET A 300 0.48 -9.79 22.67
CA MET A 300 -0.52 -10.84 22.75
C MET A 300 0.03 -12.18 22.22
N PRO A 301 -0.64 -13.32 22.45
CA PRO A 301 -0.28 -14.61 21.86
C PRO A 301 -0.60 -14.64 20.35
N ALA A 302 0.08 -13.80 19.58
CA ALA A 302 0.00 -13.65 18.14
C ALA A 302 1.41 -13.33 17.60
N LEU A 303 1.68 -13.73 16.36
CA LEU A 303 2.93 -13.40 15.67
C LEU A 303 2.69 -12.29 14.64
N ILE A 304 3.75 -11.58 14.28
CA ILE A 304 3.74 -10.51 13.29
C ILE A 304 4.59 -10.92 12.08
N GLN A 305 3.96 -10.94 10.90
CA GLN A 305 4.63 -11.20 9.63
C GLN A 305 4.63 -9.94 8.76
N ILE A 306 5.80 -9.44 8.33
CA ILE A 306 5.89 -8.34 7.35
C ILE A 306 6.25 -8.85 5.95
N THR A 307 5.87 -8.07 4.92
CA THR A 307 6.29 -8.39 3.55
C THR A 307 7.69 -7.87 3.28
N SER A 308 8.60 -8.72 2.81
CA SER A 308 9.93 -8.34 2.34
C SER A 308 9.92 -7.15 1.35
N SER A 309 9.05 -7.19 0.34
CA SER A 309 8.95 -6.14 -0.69
C SER A 309 8.43 -4.80 -0.17
N SER A 310 7.74 -4.76 0.98
CA SER A 310 7.36 -3.53 1.65
C SER A 310 8.59 -2.71 2.05
N LEU A 311 9.69 -3.35 2.45
CA LEU A 311 10.96 -2.68 2.81
C LEU A 311 11.60 -1.94 1.64
N LEU A 312 11.32 -2.39 0.41
CA LEU A 312 11.77 -1.73 -0.81
C LEU A 312 10.86 -0.55 -1.19
N GLY A 313 9.63 -0.53 -0.69
CA GLY A 313 8.62 0.49 -0.97
C GLY A 313 7.70 0.14 -2.14
N TYR A 314 7.63 -1.13 -2.54
CA TYR A 314 6.73 -1.57 -3.60
C TYR A 314 5.25 -1.44 -3.22
N SER A 315 4.91 -1.56 -1.94
CA SER A 315 3.57 -1.23 -1.40
C SER A 315 3.38 0.26 -1.10
N GLY A 316 4.36 1.11 -1.43
CA GLY A 316 4.33 2.55 -1.22
C GLY A 316 5.16 3.04 -0.04
N LYS A 317 5.28 4.37 0.07
CA LYS A 317 6.16 5.03 1.06
C LYS A 317 5.74 4.78 2.50
N LYS A 318 4.44 4.80 2.80
CA LYS A 318 3.96 4.60 4.18
C LYS A 318 4.16 3.16 4.66
N PRO A 319 3.80 2.10 3.89
CA PRO A 319 4.13 0.74 4.28
C PRO A 319 5.63 0.49 4.47
N LYS A 320 6.48 1.10 3.63
CA LYS A 320 7.94 1.02 3.80
C LYS A 320 8.39 1.53 5.17
N LEU A 321 7.94 2.74 5.54
CA LEU A 321 8.32 3.32 6.83
C LEU A 321 7.79 2.50 7.99
N ALA A 322 6.53 2.03 7.91
CA ALA A 322 5.95 1.17 8.94
C ALA A 322 6.67 -0.18 9.10
N ALA A 323 7.05 -0.83 8.00
CA ALA A 323 7.84 -2.06 8.03
C ALA A 323 9.22 -1.86 8.68
N ILE A 324 9.91 -0.76 8.33
CA ILE A 324 11.19 -0.39 8.94
C ILE A 324 11.03 -0.10 10.43
N ASP A 325 9.99 0.65 10.82
CA ASP A 325 9.72 0.99 12.22
C ASP A 325 9.37 -0.25 13.05
N ALA A 326 8.60 -1.20 12.48
CA ALA A 326 8.29 -2.48 13.12
C ALA A 326 9.56 -3.32 13.34
N LEU A 327 10.43 -3.46 12.33
CA LEU A 327 11.71 -4.17 12.45
C LEU A 327 12.61 -3.54 13.51
N LYS A 328 12.82 -2.22 13.44
CA LYS A 328 13.66 -1.49 14.42
C LYS A 328 13.12 -1.58 15.85
N SER A 329 11.81 -1.74 15.98
CA SER A 329 11.14 -1.86 17.27
C SER A 329 11.14 -3.29 17.84
N GLY A 330 11.70 -4.26 17.11
CA GLY A 330 11.70 -5.67 17.50
C GLY A 330 10.30 -6.30 17.54
N LEU A 331 9.38 -5.82 16.71
CA LEU A 331 7.98 -6.27 16.71
C LEU A 331 7.68 -7.33 15.64
N VAL A 332 8.67 -7.75 14.86
CA VAL A 332 8.49 -8.62 13.69
C VAL A 332 9.03 -10.00 14.04
N ASP A 333 8.20 -11.02 13.89
CA ASP A 333 8.57 -12.42 14.13
C ASP A 333 8.96 -13.12 12.83
N ILE A 334 8.35 -12.73 11.72
CA ILE A 334 8.49 -13.41 10.43
C ILE A 334 8.59 -12.41 9.26
N ILE A 335 9.43 -12.71 8.29
CA ILE A 335 9.46 -12.02 7.00
C ILE A 335 9.08 -13.04 5.90
N ALA A 336 8.09 -12.70 5.09
CA ALA A 336 7.60 -13.57 4.01
C ALA A 336 7.52 -12.82 2.67
N SER A 337 7.34 -13.55 1.57
CA SER A 337 7.30 -12.94 0.24
C SER A 337 5.98 -12.26 -0.08
N ASP A 338 4.85 -12.87 0.34
CA ASP A 338 3.50 -12.52 -0.12
C ASP A 338 3.45 -12.46 -1.67
N ALA A 339 4.18 -13.37 -2.33
CA ALA A 339 4.31 -13.39 -3.78
C ALA A 339 3.04 -13.96 -4.43
N HIS A 340 2.62 -13.33 -5.53
CA HIS A 340 1.45 -13.74 -6.32
C HIS A 340 1.81 -14.09 -7.77
N ALA A 341 2.98 -13.65 -8.23
CA ALA A 341 3.49 -13.88 -9.58
C ALA A 341 5.02 -13.67 -9.59
N LEU A 342 5.65 -13.84 -10.75
CA LEU A 342 7.03 -13.38 -11.04
C LEU A 342 7.14 -11.83 -11.11
N ASN A 343 6.44 -11.14 -10.22
CA ASN A 343 6.32 -9.70 -10.17
C ASN A 343 7.31 -9.10 -9.16
N HIS A 344 7.08 -7.83 -8.81
CA HIS A 344 7.92 -7.08 -7.89
C HIS A 344 7.95 -7.69 -6.48
N ARG A 345 6.90 -8.39 -6.02
CA ARG A 345 6.88 -8.99 -4.67
C ARG A 345 7.90 -10.12 -4.56
N LEU A 346 7.85 -11.08 -5.49
CA LEU A 346 8.83 -12.17 -5.54
C LEU A 346 10.23 -11.65 -5.87
N LYS A 347 10.34 -10.76 -6.88
CA LYS A 347 11.63 -10.14 -7.24
C LYS A 347 12.22 -9.28 -6.14
N GLY A 348 11.42 -8.82 -5.17
CA GLY A 348 11.87 -8.02 -4.05
C GLY A 348 12.17 -8.83 -2.79
N PHE A 349 12.04 -10.15 -2.83
CA PHE A 349 12.24 -10.99 -1.66
C PHE A 349 13.70 -10.93 -1.19
N GLU A 350 14.66 -11.29 -2.04
CA GLU A 350 16.11 -11.27 -1.68
C GLU A 350 16.61 -9.87 -1.31
N GLU A 351 16.24 -8.84 -2.06
CA GLU A 351 16.63 -7.46 -1.80
C GLU A 351 15.98 -6.93 -0.52
N GLY A 352 14.72 -7.29 -0.25
CA GLY A 352 14.03 -6.97 0.99
C GLY A 352 14.73 -7.58 2.21
N LEU A 353 15.17 -8.84 2.12
CA LEU A 353 15.95 -9.49 3.18
C LEU A 353 17.27 -8.79 3.45
N LYS A 354 17.98 -8.33 2.41
CA LYS A 354 19.20 -7.53 2.59
C LYS A 354 18.94 -6.22 3.33
N VAL A 355 17.84 -5.52 3.00
CA VAL A 355 17.44 -4.32 3.74
C VAL A 355 17.11 -4.65 5.20
N ALA A 356 16.46 -5.78 5.47
CA ALA A 356 16.22 -6.23 6.84
C ALA A 356 17.54 -6.52 7.59
N GLU A 357 18.50 -7.18 6.94
CA GLU A 357 19.81 -7.49 7.50
C GLU A 357 20.59 -6.22 7.87
N ASP A 358 20.52 -5.17 7.05
CA ASP A 358 21.11 -3.87 7.35
C ASP A 358 20.47 -3.19 8.58
N ILE A 359 19.23 -3.55 8.95
CA ILE A 359 18.48 -2.95 10.05
C ILE A 359 18.66 -3.74 11.36
N VAL A 360 18.45 -5.05 11.33
CA VAL A 360 18.40 -5.91 12.53
C VAL A 360 19.56 -6.91 12.61
N GLY A 361 20.39 -6.99 11.58
CA GLY A 361 21.48 -7.96 11.49
C GLY A 361 21.04 -9.32 10.95
N ARG A 362 22.03 -10.06 10.45
CA ARG A 362 21.82 -11.32 9.73
C ARG A 362 21.17 -12.42 10.56
N GLU A 363 21.57 -12.54 11.83
CA GLU A 363 21.07 -13.59 12.73
C GLU A 363 19.57 -13.43 12.98
N SER A 364 19.11 -12.20 13.26
CA SER A 364 17.69 -11.90 13.43
C SER A 364 16.90 -12.16 12.14
N VAL A 365 17.43 -11.81 10.97
CA VAL A 365 16.76 -12.14 9.69
C VAL A 365 16.69 -13.65 9.48
N GLN A 366 17.77 -14.38 9.77
CA GLN A 366 17.81 -15.85 9.68
C GLN A 366 16.74 -16.49 10.58
N ASP A 367 16.57 -15.98 11.81
CA ASP A 367 15.50 -16.45 12.70
C ASP A 367 14.10 -16.19 12.10
N MET A 368 13.87 -14.99 11.54
CA MET A 368 12.58 -14.58 10.96
C MET A 368 12.19 -15.33 9.68
N ILE A 369 13.14 -15.87 8.93
CA ILE A 369 12.87 -16.56 7.64
C ILE A 369 13.11 -18.07 7.67
N SER A 370 13.61 -18.61 8.78
CA SER A 370 13.94 -20.03 8.89
C SER A 370 13.51 -20.59 10.24
N ARG A 371 14.06 -20.10 11.36
CA ARG A 371 13.80 -20.68 12.69
C ARG A 371 12.34 -20.56 13.12
N THR A 372 11.79 -19.34 13.13
CA THR A 372 10.40 -19.10 13.53
C THR A 372 9.42 -19.79 12.58
N PRO A 373 9.57 -19.69 11.25
CA PRO A 373 8.80 -20.51 10.30
C PRO A 373 8.91 -22.03 10.50
N ALA A 374 10.08 -22.56 10.86
CA ALA A 374 10.25 -23.99 11.12
C ALA A 374 9.47 -24.43 12.37
N MET A 375 9.45 -23.61 13.42
CA MET A 375 8.62 -23.84 14.61
C MET A 375 7.13 -23.85 14.26
N VAL A 376 6.70 -22.96 13.36
CA VAL A 376 5.33 -22.96 12.82
C VAL A 376 5.01 -24.30 12.14
N ILE A 377 5.87 -24.75 11.20
CA ILE A 377 5.66 -26.01 10.47
C ILE A 377 5.65 -27.21 11.43
N ASN A 378 6.54 -27.24 12.41
CA ASN A 378 6.64 -28.31 13.39
C ASN A 378 5.54 -28.27 14.47
N ASN A 379 4.71 -27.22 14.46
CA ASN A 379 3.68 -26.97 15.46
C ASN A 379 4.25 -26.84 16.89
N ASP A 380 5.48 -26.33 16.98
CA ASP A 380 6.14 -26.02 18.24
C ASP A 380 5.48 -24.81 18.89
N LYS A 381 5.52 -24.72 20.22
CA LYS A 381 5.07 -23.52 20.92
C LYS A 381 6.14 -22.44 20.80
N ILE A 382 5.77 -21.27 20.26
CA ILE A 382 6.61 -20.08 20.20
C ILE A 382 6.27 -19.23 21.44
N GLU A 383 7.28 -18.86 22.23
CA GLU A 383 7.13 -18.16 23.52
C GLU A 383 7.54 -16.70 23.46
#